data_AF-A0A9P0B5V9-F1
#
_entry.id   AF-A0A9P0B5V9-F1
#
_cell.length_a   1.000
_cell.length_b   1.000
_cell.length_c   1.000
_cell.angle_alpha   90.00
_cell.angle_beta   90.00
_cell.angle_gamma   90.00
#
_symmetry.space_group_name_H-M   'P 1'
#
loop_
_entity.id
_entity.type
_entity.pdbx_description
1 polymer ?
#
loop_
_entity_poly.entity_id
_entity_poly.type
_entity_poly.pdbx_seq_one_letter_code
_entity_poly.pdbx_strand_id
1 'polypeptide(L)'
;MEKPSDNQRTVYKLVLTGGPCGGKTTGQARLSTFFENLGWKVFRVPESASVLLSGGIKFSDLSEEEAVKFQENLLKTMLQIEDTFFELGRTCKRNCLIICDRGAMDASAFIAKDKWETIMKDNSWNNVELRDNRYNQIIHMVSAATGAEEYYSTEDHSCRSEGIELARELDSKAAASWVGHPYFDVIDNSTDFEGKIRRMLVSVCHKISIDTGDRLLKDSRKHKYLIKGPLPDEAVFPPFQDFEVVHNYLQSNSPNQVRLRKRGQKGYYSYIHTVRRQNNPGGQVIEVKTQITHRDYINLLTQRDESHFTVYKKRRCFIFNNQYFQLDIYVQPSHPRCQGLMLLETYSALDEESLKKTLPTFLDIQQEVTGNPHYSMYNLSLREDWRHSKKFCSSVNGPQDMAYQDEHDKDIPNLNRSISNGHDCKQALKLNGHSELNSSAPMNGKA
;
A
#
# COMPACT_ATOMS: atom_id res chain seq x y z
N MET A 1 -35.27 -9.05 -32.41
CA MET A 1 -34.33 -9.40 -31.32
C MET A 1 -32.98 -8.81 -31.67
N GLU A 2 -32.72 -7.61 -31.18
CA GLU A 2 -31.41 -6.97 -31.30
C GLU A 2 -30.40 -7.75 -30.46
N LYS A 3 -29.25 -8.07 -31.05
CA LYS A 3 -28.11 -8.65 -30.35
C LYS A 3 -27.62 -7.66 -29.30
N PRO A 4 -27.26 -8.08 -28.07
CA PRO A 4 -26.63 -7.18 -27.12
C PRO A 4 -25.32 -6.67 -27.74
N SER A 5 -25.17 -5.34 -27.72
CA SER A 5 -24.03 -4.58 -28.22
C SER A 5 -22.70 -5.12 -27.69
N ASP A 6 -21.69 -5.17 -28.56
CA ASP A 6 -20.31 -5.51 -28.24
C ASP A 6 -19.84 -4.69 -27.03
N ASN A 7 -19.56 -5.34 -25.90
CA ASN A 7 -19.20 -4.68 -24.66
C ASN A 7 -17.81 -4.04 -24.86
N GLN A 8 -17.77 -2.73 -25.14
CA GLN A 8 -16.55 -2.02 -25.52
C GLN A 8 -15.55 -2.10 -24.37
N ARG A 9 -14.48 -2.88 -24.57
CA ARG A 9 -13.48 -3.17 -23.54
C ARG A 9 -12.61 -1.95 -23.30
N THR A 10 -12.46 -1.53 -22.05
CA THR A 10 -11.67 -0.36 -21.71
C THR A 10 -10.22 -0.73 -21.45
N VAL A 11 -9.28 -0.06 -22.12
CA VAL A 11 -7.86 -0.06 -21.76
C VAL A 11 -7.55 1.31 -21.19
N TYR A 12 -7.27 1.37 -19.89
CA TYR A 12 -7.01 2.61 -19.17
C TYR A 12 -5.54 2.69 -18.75
N LYS A 13 -4.87 3.75 -19.18
CA LYS A 13 -3.43 3.98 -18.97
C LYS A 13 -3.25 5.06 -17.92
N LEU A 14 -2.71 4.67 -16.77
CA LEU A 14 -2.53 5.50 -15.59
C LEU A 14 -1.03 5.68 -15.32
N VAL A 15 -0.58 6.91 -15.14
CA VAL A 15 0.76 7.22 -14.63
C VAL A 15 0.69 7.55 -13.16
N LEU A 16 1.56 6.94 -12.36
CA LEU A 16 1.86 7.41 -11.00
C LEU A 16 3.20 8.15 -11.01
N THR A 17 3.18 9.46 -10.81
CA THR A 17 4.35 10.33 -10.71
C THR A 17 4.52 10.87 -9.29
N GLY A 18 5.65 11.52 -9.01
CA GLY A 18 5.98 12.15 -7.74
C GLY A 18 7.42 11.92 -7.28
N GLY A 19 7.80 12.62 -6.23
CA GLY A 19 9.12 12.52 -5.59
C GLY A 19 9.34 11.20 -4.85
N PRO A 20 10.54 11.01 -4.26
CA PRO A 20 10.82 9.86 -3.40
C PRO A 20 9.85 9.84 -2.20
N CYS A 21 9.56 8.66 -1.66
CA CYS A 21 8.66 8.48 -0.51
C CYS A 21 7.22 9.06 -0.68
N GLY A 22 6.73 9.23 -1.90
CA GLY A 22 5.32 9.64 -2.15
C GLY A 22 4.27 8.54 -1.95
N GLY A 23 4.69 7.27 -1.84
CA GLY A 23 3.80 6.11 -1.70
C GLY A 23 3.41 5.43 -3.02
N LYS A 24 4.07 5.76 -4.14
CA LYS A 24 3.79 5.20 -5.48
C LYS A 24 3.73 3.68 -5.51
N THR A 25 4.79 2.98 -5.06
CA THR A 25 4.87 1.52 -5.08
C THR A 25 3.72 0.86 -4.31
N THR A 26 3.40 1.38 -3.13
CA THR A 26 2.27 0.90 -2.32
C THR A 26 0.93 1.22 -3.01
N GLY A 27 0.80 2.40 -3.62
CA GLY A 27 -0.35 2.80 -4.42
C GLY A 27 -0.60 1.87 -5.61
N GLN A 28 0.44 1.52 -6.38
CA GLN A 28 0.34 0.56 -7.48
C GLN A 28 -0.16 -0.80 -7.00
N ALA A 29 0.37 -1.31 -5.87
CA ALA A 29 -0.06 -2.59 -5.32
C ALA A 29 -1.54 -2.58 -4.89
N ARG A 30 -2.01 -1.45 -4.33
CA ARG A 30 -3.40 -1.25 -3.91
C ARG A 30 -4.34 -1.10 -5.09
N LEU A 31 -3.97 -0.32 -6.11
CA LEU A 31 -4.68 -0.23 -7.38
C LEU A 31 -4.79 -1.60 -8.06
N SER A 32 -3.67 -2.32 -8.16
CA SER A 32 -3.65 -3.65 -8.77
C SER A 32 -4.62 -4.60 -8.06
N THR A 33 -4.50 -4.71 -6.74
CA THR A 33 -5.38 -5.58 -5.95
C THR A 33 -6.86 -5.16 -6.08
N PHE A 34 -7.15 -3.86 -6.07
CA PHE A 34 -8.51 -3.35 -6.16
C PHE A 34 -9.14 -3.69 -7.51
N PHE A 35 -8.48 -3.33 -8.61
CA PHE A 35 -8.99 -3.57 -9.97
C PHE A 35 -9.04 -5.05 -10.35
N GLU A 36 -8.05 -5.85 -9.93
CA GLU A 36 -8.10 -7.31 -10.14
C GLU A 36 -9.30 -7.95 -9.42
N ASN A 37 -9.66 -7.47 -8.23
CA ASN A 37 -10.85 -7.94 -7.52
C ASN A 37 -12.16 -7.50 -8.20
N LEU A 38 -12.15 -6.42 -8.98
CA LEU A 38 -13.25 -6.01 -9.85
C LEU A 38 -13.29 -6.80 -11.18
N GLY A 39 -12.40 -7.77 -11.38
CA GLY A 39 -12.32 -8.58 -12.58
C GLY A 39 -11.48 -7.98 -13.71
N TRP A 40 -10.86 -6.82 -13.50
CA TRP A 40 -9.98 -6.19 -14.50
C TRP A 40 -8.66 -6.96 -14.63
N LYS A 41 -8.04 -6.89 -15.80
CA LYS A 41 -6.62 -7.22 -15.95
C LYS A 41 -5.82 -5.99 -15.51
N VAL A 42 -4.77 -6.21 -14.73
CA VAL A 42 -3.83 -5.14 -14.40
C VAL A 42 -2.45 -5.48 -14.93
N PHE A 43 -1.82 -4.52 -15.60
CA PHE A 43 -0.40 -4.51 -15.94
C PHE A 43 0.31 -3.41 -15.19
N ARG A 44 1.55 -3.67 -14.80
CA ARG A 44 2.44 -2.68 -14.19
C ARG A 44 3.68 -2.58 -15.05
N VAL A 45 3.93 -1.37 -15.54
CA VAL A 45 5.10 -1.06 -16.34
C VAL A 45 6.24 -0.73 -15.37
N PRO A 46 7.37 -1.46 -15.40
CA PRO A 46 8.49 -1.20 -14.50
C PRO A 46 9.18 0.13 -14.82
N GLU A 47 9.79 0.74 -13.81
CA GLU A 47 10.60 1.96 -13.98
C GLU A 47 11.83 1.65 -14.85
N SER A 48 11.87 2.23 -16.05
CA SER A 48 12.94 1.96 -17.04
C SER A 48 14.31 2.44 -16.55
N ALA A 49 14.34 3.50 -15.74
CA ALA A 49 15.57 3.99 -15.12
C ALA A 49 16.19 2.94 -14.20
N SER A 50 15.39 2.26 -13.36
CA SER A 50 15.90 1.20 -12.50
C SER A 50 16.48 0.03 -13.31
N VAL A 51 15.84 -0.33 -14.43
CA VAL A 51 16.32 -1.40 -15.32
C VAL A 51 17.70 -1.04 -15.88
N LEU A 52 17.88 0.18 -16.40
CA LEU A 52 19.15 0.60 -17.00
C LEU A 52 20.25 0.81 -15.94
N LEU A 53 19.94 1.41 -14.80
CA LEU A 53 20.91 1.67 -13.73
C LEU A 53 21.38 0.37 -13.05
N SER A 54 20.48 -0.61 -12.86
CA SER A 54 20.86 -1.92 -12.35
C SER A 54 21.75 -2.71 -13.33
N GLY A 55 21.77 -2.33 -14.61
CA GLY A 55 22.66 -2.86 -15.64
C GLY A 55 24.10 -2.33 -15.57
N GLY A 56 24.44 -1.49 -14.60
CA GLY A 56 25.80 -0.99 -14.37
C GLY A 56 26.04 0.44 -14.85
N ILE A 57 25.02 1.14 -15.35
CA ILE A 57 25.14 2.55 -15.73
C ILE A 57 25.15 3.42 -14.47
N LYS A 58 26.16 4.29 -14.36
CA LYS A 58 26.27 5.27 -13.27
C LYS A 58 26.33 6.67 -13.86
N PHE A 59 25.46 7.56 -13.39
CA PHE A 59 25.45 8.95 -13.82
C PHE A 59 26.76 9.70 -13.53
N SER A 60 27.48 9.32 -12.47
CA SER A 60 28.78 9.90 -12.12
C SER A 60 29.86 9.68 -13.18
N ASP A 61 29.68 8.66 -14.03
CA ASP A 61 30.70 8.21 -14.96
C ASP A 61 30.46 8.79 -16.37
N LEU A 62 29.39 9.58 -16.54
CA LEU A 62 28.98 10.15 -17.82
C LEU A 62 29.39 11.63 -17.92
N SER A 63 29.96 12.02 -19.07
CA SER A 63 30.05 13.42 -19.45
C SER A 63 28.66 14.03 -19.69
N GLU A 64 28.59 15.36 -19.79
CA GLU A 64 27.32 16.06 -20.03
C GLU A 64 26.65 15.62 -21.36
N GLU A 65 27.44 15.40 -22.41
CA GLU A 65 26.96 14.92 -23.71
C GLU A 65 26.45 13.46 -23.62
N GLU A 66 27.19 12.60 -22.94
CA GLU A 66 26.79 11.20 -22.70
C GLU A 66 25.54 11.12 -21.81
N ALA A 67 25.39 12.02 -20.84
CA ALA A 67 24.21 12.11 -19.99
C ALA A 67 22.97 12.49 -20.80
N VAL A 68 23.06 13.46 -21.72
CA VAL A 68 21.97 13.80 -22.64
C VAL A 68 21.62 12.60 -23.53
N LYS A 69 22.63 11.91 -24.07
CA LYS A 69 22.39 10.73 -24.90
C LYS A 69 21.79 9.57 -24.12
N PHE A 70 22.21 9.39 -22.87
CA PHE A 70 21.63 8.41 -21.97
C PHE A 70 20.15 8.70 -21.70
N GLN A 71 19.82 9.97 -21.41
CA GLN A 71 18.43 10.39 -21.19
C GLN A 71 17.54 10.17 -22.42
N GLU A 72 18.05 10.45 -23.63
CA GLU A 72 17.35 10.12 -24.87
C GLU A 72 17.08 8.61 -24.98
N ASN A 73 18.09 7.76 -24.74
CA ASN A 73 17.94 6.31 -24.81
C ASN A 73 17.03 5.76 -23.70
N LEU A 74 17.06 6.36 -22.51
CA LEU A 74 16.16 6.04 -21.41
C LEU A 74 14.72 6.30 -21.83
N LEU A 75 14.44 7.46 -22.43
CA LEU A 75 13.10 7.79 -22.92
C LEU A 75 12.66 6.83 -24.04
N LYS A 76 13.52 6.53 -25.02
CA LYS A 76 13.22 5.52 -26.07
C LYS A 76 12.84 4.17 -25.46
N THR A 77 13.62 3.72 -24.49
CA THR A 77 13.40 2.45 -23.81
C THR A 77 12.07 2.46 -23.06
N MET A 78 11.78 3.53 -22.34
CA MET A 78 10.52 3.72 -21.62
C MET A 78 9.33 3.64 -22.57
N LEU A 79 9.36 4.38 -23.68
CA LEU A 79 8.29 4.38 -24.67
C LEU A 79 8.06 2.98 -25.26
N GLN A 80 9.14 2.26 -25.59
CA GLN A 80 9.04 0.91 -26.14
C GLN A 80 8.45 -0.10 -25.14
N ILE A 81 8.87 -0.05 -23.88
CA ILE A 81 8.34 -0.94 -22.84
C ILE A 81 6.86 -0.62 -22.62
N GLU A 82 6.50 0.65 -22.50
CA GLU A 82 5.10 1.09 -22.37
C GLU A 82 4.24 0.63 -23.56
N ASP A 83 4.71 0.81 -24.79
CA ASP A 83 3.98 0.41 -26.00
C ASP A 83 3.73 -1.10 -26.02
N THR A 84 4.70 -1.90 -25.57
CA THR A 84 4.55 -3.34 -25.41
C THR A 84 3.40 -3.67 -24.45
N PHE A 85 3.33 -3.00 -23.29
CA PHE A 85 2.23 -3.21 -22.34
C PHE A 85 0.89 -2.67 -22.86
N PHE A 86 0.89 -1.55 -23.58
CA PHE A 86 -0.30 -0.99 -24.20
C PHE A 86 -0.88 -1.93 -25.25
N GLU A 87 -0.05 -2.53 -26.07
CA GLU A 87 -0.45 -3.55 -27.05
C GLU A 87 -0.99 -4.80 -26.35
N LEU A 88 -0.30 -5.33 -25.34
CA LEU A 88 -0.80 -6.45 -24.52
C LEU A 88 -2.15 -6.12 -23.87
N GLY A 89 -2.34 -4.88 -23.39
CA GLY A 89 -3.61 -4.39 -22.88
C GLY A 89 -4.74 -4.46 -23.91
N ARG A 90 -4.49 -4.04 -25.16
CA ARG A 90 -5.46 -4.11 -26.26
C ARG A 90 -5.86 -5.55 -26.61
N THR A 91 -4.95 -6.51 -26.44
CA THR A 91 -5.26 -7.94 -26.67
C THR A 91 -6.09 -8.58 -25.56
N CYS A 92 -6.28 -7.91 -24.42
CA CYS A 92 -7.01 -8.48 -23.29
C CYS A 92 -8.50 -8.67 -23.59
N LYS A 93 -9.05 -9.80 -23.17
CA LYS A 93 -10.49 -10.12 -23.28
C LYS A 93 -11.37 -9.42 -22.23
N ARG A 94 -10.76 -8.76 -21.26
CA ARG A 94 -11.40 -8.06 -20.13
C ARG A 94 -10.87 -6.63 -20.07
N ASN A 95 -11.59 -5.76 -19.37
CA ASN A 95 -11.12 -4.40 -19.07
C ASN A 95 -9.71 -4.45 -18.48
N CYS A 96 -8.86 -3.52 -18.88
CA CYS A 96 -7.45 -3.52 -18.57
C CYS A 96 -7.02 -2.17 -17.98
N LEU A 97 -6.37 -2.20 -16.83
CA LEU A 97 -5.67 -1.07 -16.24
C LEU A 97 -4.17 -1.28 -16.44
N ILE A 98 -3.48 -0.29 -16.99
CA ILE A 98 -2.03 -0.28 -17.17
C ILE A 98 -1.48 0.84 -16.32
N ILE A 99 -0.66 0.49 -15.32
CA ILE A 99 -0.08 1.43 -14.38
C ILE A 99 1.39 1.63 -14.71
N CYS A 100 1.78 2.85 -15.09
CA CYS A 100 3.16 3.23 -15.32
C CYS A 100 3.77 3.83 -14.04
N ASP A 101 4.88 3.26 -13.58
CA ASP A 101 5.71 3.84 -12.52
C ASP A 101 6.60 4.93 -13.13
N ARG A 102 6.14 6.18 -13.04
CA ARG A 102 6.58 7.31 -13.88
C ARG A 102 6.24 7.13 -15.37
N GLY A 103 6.05 8.24 -16.08
CA GLY A 103 5.78 8.25 -17.52
C GLY A 103 6.78 9.10 -18.29
N ALA A 104 6.56 9.25 -19.59
CA ALA A 104 7.49 9.90 -20.52
C ALA A 104 7.91 11.30 -20.07
N MET A 105 6.97 12.09 -19.53
CA MET A 105 7.27 13.46 -19.09
C MET A 105 8.10 13.50 -17.81
N ASP A 106 8.15 12.45 -16.98
CA ASP A 106 9.04 12.42 -15.82
C ASP A 106 10.52 12.54 -16.22
N ALA A 107 10.89 12.09 -17.43
CA ALA A 107 12.26 12.25 -17.94
C ALA A 107 12.66 13.73 -18.11
N SER A 108 11.71 14.61 -18.46
CA SER A 108 12.00 16.03 -18.66
C SER A 108 12.37 16.76 -17.36
N ALA A 109 12.04 16.18 -16.19
CA ALA A 109 12.40 16.75 -14.89
C ALA A 109 13.92 16.70 -14.61
N PHE A 110 14.66 15.84 -15.33
CA PHE A 110 16.09 15.60 -15.13
C PHE A 110 16.97 16.20 -16.25
N ILE A 111 16.37 16.90 -17.21
CA ILE A 111 17.04 17.39 -18.42
C ILE A 111 16.80 18.90 -18.53
N ALA A 112 17.84 19.65 -18.90
CA ALA A 112 17.70 21.08 -19.19
C ALA A 112 16.74 21.29 -20.38
N LYS A 113 15.96 22.39 -20.35
CA LYS A 113 14.87 22.62 -21.30
C LYS A 113 15.33 22.66 -22.76
N ASP A 114 16.47 23.28 -23.04
CA ASP A 114 17.10 23.35 -24.36
C ASP A 114 17.50 21.97 -24.89
N LYS A 115 18.03 21.11 -24.01
CA LYS A 115 18.38 19.73 -24.35
C LYS A 115 17.13 18.87 -24.56
N TRP A 116 16.09 19.06 -23.75
CA TRP A 116 14.80 18.39 -23.95
C TRP A 116 14.19 18.71 -25.31
N GLU A 117 14.15 20.00 -25.70
CA GLU A 117 13.65 20.44 -26.99
C GLU A 117 14.46 19.83 -28.16
N THR A 118 15.78 19.70 -27.99
CA THR A 118 16.64 19.03 -28.96
C THR A 118 16.30 17.54 -29.09
N ILE A 119 16.17 16.82 -27.96
CA ILE A 119 15.78 15.40 -27.94
C ILE A 119 14.41 15.20 -28.62
N MET A 120 13.43 16.06 -28.34
CA MET A 120 12.10 16.00 -28.97
C MET A 120 12.19 16.15 -30.48
N LYS A 121 12.95 17.16 -30.94
CA LYS A 121 13.12 17.45 -32.37
C LYS A 121 13.82 16.31 -33.10
N ASP A 122 14.93 15.82 -32.56
CA ASP A 122 15.75 14.78 -33.19
C ASP A 122 15.00 13.44 -33.33
N ASN A 123 14.06 13.18 -32.41
CA ASN A 123 13.23 11.98 -32.43
C ASN A 123 11.85 12.18 -33.06
N SER A 124 11.57 13.36 -33.62
CA SER A 124 10.26 13.71 -34.18
C SER A 124 9.11 13.49 -33.19
N TRP A 125 9.37 13.72 -31.91
CA TRP A 125 8.37 13.68 -30.85
C TRP A 125 7.82 15.06 -30.58
N ASN A 126 6.63 15.09 -29.98
CA ASN A 126 6.04 16.33 -29.51
C ASN A 126 5.39 16.13 -28.14
N ASN A 127 5.37 17.20 -27.35
CA ASN A 127 4.86 17.15 -25.98
C ASN A 127 3.37 16.81 -25.91
N VAL A 128 2.56 17.14 -26.92
CA VAL A 128 1.11 16.83 -26.90
C VAL A 128 0.90 15.31 -27.00
N GLU A 129 1.62 14.65 -27.90
CA GLU A 129 1.56 13.19 -28.02
C GLU A 129 2.08 12.51 -26.75
N LEU A 130 3.23 12.93 -26.23
CA LEU A 130 3.83 12.31 -25.05
C LEU A 130 3.07 12.59 -23.75
N ARG A 131 2.53 13.80 -23.58
CA ARG A 131 1.80 14.22 -22.39
C ARG A 131 0.35 13.78 -22.48
N ASP A 132 -0.40 14.28 -23.47
CA ASP A 132 -1.87 14.29 -23.50
C ASP A 132 -2.48 13.04 -24.13
N ASN A 133 -1.96 12.60 -25.27
CA ASN A 133 -2.58 11.51 -26.03
C ASN A 133 -2.12 10.12 -25.56
N ARG A 134 -0.96 10.03 -24.93
CA ARG A 134 -0.36 8.74 -24.54
C ARG A 134 -1.02 8.11 -23.32
N TYR A 135 -1.43 8.92 -22.35
CA TYR A 135 -1.96 8.49 -21.06
C TYR A 135 -3.39 8.97 -20.85
N ASN A 136 -4.21 8.21 -20.14
CA ASN A 136 -5.58 8.63 -19.84
C ASN A 136 -5.64 9.53 -18.60
N GLN A 137 -4.76 9.29 -17.62
CA GLN A 137 -4.71 10.04 -16.38
C GLN A 137 -3.32 9.99 -15.76
N ILE A 138 -2.95 11.08 -15.12
CA ILE A 138 -1.73 11.25 -14.37
C ILE A 138 -2.09 11.51 -12.91
N ILE A 139 -1.50 10.75 -11.99
CA ILE A 139 -1.64 10.99 -10.55
C ILE A 139 -0.28 11.33 -9.96
N HIS A 140 -0.19 12.54 -9.41
CA HIS A 140 0.96 12.98 -8.62
C HIS A 140 0.79 12.61 -7.16
N MET A 141 1.61 11.69 -6.69
CA MET A 141 1.68 11.27 -5.30
C MET A 141 2.73 12.11 -4.57
N VAL A 142 2.30 13.16 -3.86
CA VAL A 142 3.18 14.13 -3.19
C VAL A 142 4.12 13.43 -2.21
N SER A 143 5.41 13.72 -2.26
CA SER A 143 6.41 13.15 -1.35
C SER A 143 6.04 13.34 0.13
N ALA A 144 6.32 12.36 0.99
CA ALA A 144 6.26 12.55 2.46
C ALA A 144 7.16 13.70 2.94
N ALA A 145 8.18 14.09 2.17
CA ALA A 145 9.00 15.26 2.46
C ALA A 145 8.19 16.58 2.50
N THR A 146 6.96 16.60 1.99
CA THR A 146 6.09 17.79 1.99
C THR A 146 4.85 17.54 2.85
N GLY A 147 4.81 18.07 4.08
CA GLY A 147 3.64 18.02 4.96
C GLY A 147 3.42 16.68 5.67
N ALA A 148 4.42 15.80 5.67
CA ALA A 148 4.45 14.52 6.38
C ALA A 148 5.90 14.11 6.72
N GLU A 149 6.74 15.10 7.02
CA GLU A 149 8.21 14.98 7.13
C GLU A 149 8.63 13.94 8.17
N GLU A 150 7.84 13.79 9.23
CA GLU A 150 8.03 12.79 10.29
C GLU A 150 8.00 11.33 9.79
N TYR A 151 7.43 11.09 8.60
CA TYR A 151 7.36 9.78 7.95
C TYR A 151 8.37 9.61 6.81
N TYR A 152 9.21 10.61 6.54
CA TYR A 152 10.25 10.52 5.52
C TYR A 152 11.47 9.79 6.10
N SER A 153 11.71 8.57 5.62
CA SER A 153 12.89 7.76 6.01
C SER A 153 13.75 7.42 4.79
N THR A 154 15.06 7.50 4.97
CA THR A 154 16.09 7.09 3.99
C THR A 154 16.60 5.67 4.25
N GLU A 155 16.20 5.02 5.34
CA GLU A 155 16.87 3.82 5.88
C GLU A 155 16.62 2.52 5.10
N ASP A 156 15.54 2.40 4.33
CA ASP A 156 15.11 1.12 3.72
C ASP A 156 15.33 0.99 2.21
N HIS A 157 15.91 2.00 1.55
CA HIS A 157 16.17 1.94 0.12
C HIS A 157 17.64 2.23 -0.15
N SER A 158 18.39 1.18 -0.52
CA SER A 158 19.83 1.18 -0.87
C SER A 158 20.23 2.14 -2.01
N CYS A 159 19.30 2.94 -2.54
CA CYS A 159 19.52 3.92 -3.60
C CYS A 159 19.08 5.34 -3.23
N ARG A 160 18.75 5.63 -1.96
CA ARG A 160 18.24 6.96 -1.56
C ARG A 160 19.18 7.63 -0.58
N SER A 161 19.88 8.65 -1.06
CA SER A 161 20.78 9.51 -0.28
C SER A 161 20.26 10.95 -0.14
N GLU A 162 19.08 11.23 -0.69
CA GLU A 162 18.56 12.60 -0.79
C GLU A 162 17.92 13.06 0.53
N GLY A 163 18.39 14.20 1.03
CA GLY A 163 17.77 14.92 2.14
C GLY A 163 16.36 15.40 1.83
N ILE A 164 15.65 15.86 2.88
CA ILE A 164 14.24 16.30 2.79
C ILE A 164 14.07 17.41 1.75
N GLU A 165 14.99 18.37 1.71
CA GLU A 165 14.95 19.51 0.79
C GLU A 165 15.04 19.06 -0.67
N LEU A 166 16.01 18.19 -0.98
CA LEU A 166 16.16 17.64 -2.32
C LEU A 166 14.95 16.79 -2.72
N ALA A 167 14.38 16.04 -1.79
CA ALA A 167 13.15 15.28 -2.03
C ALA A 167 11.95 16.17 -2.39
N ARG A 168 11.80 17.33 -1.73
CA ARG A 168 10.77 18.34 -2.06
C ARG A 168 10.99 18.95 -3.44
N GLU A 169 12.24 19.26 -3.77
CA GLU A 169 12.60 19.81 -5.08
C GLU A 169 12.28 18.80 -6.20
N LEU A 170 12.69 17.55 -6.02
CA LEU A 170 12.41 16.46 -6.96
C LEU A 170 10.90 16.20 -7.10
N ASP A 171 10.13 16.28 -6.00
CA ASP A 171 8.67 16.17 -6.05
C ASP A 171 8.06 17.31 -6.88
N SER A 172 8.51 18.54 -6.65
CA SER A 172 8.02 19.73 -7.36
C SER A 172 8.36 19.66 -8.86
N LYS A 173 9.57 19.22 -9.21
CA LYS A 173 10.00 19.02 -10.60
C LYS A 173 9.19 17.93 -11.30
N ALA A 174 8.91 16.82 -10.61
CA ALA A 174 8.06 15.75 -11.14
C ALA A 174 6.61 16.23 -11.38
N ALA A 175 6.03 17.02 -10.46
CA ALA A 175 4.72 17.62 -10.69
C ALA A 175 4.73 18.60 -11.88
N ALA A 176 5.78 19.43 -11.97
CA ALA A 176 5.93 20.44 -13.00
C ALA A 176 6.01 19.86 -14.41
N SER A 177 6.60 18.67 -14.59
CA SER A 177 6.75 18.05 -15.91
C SER A 177 5.41 17.63 -16.54
N TRP A 178 4.38 17.43 -15.73
CA TRP A 178 3.04 17.05 -16.17
C TRP A 178 2.07 18.22 -16.28
N VAL A 179 2.51 19.45 -15.97
CA VAL A 179 1.66 20.64 -16.06
C VAL A 179 1.12 20.81 -17.49
N GLY A 180 -0.20 20.97 -17.57
CA GLY A 180 -0.95 21.10 -18.82
C GLY A 180 -1.61 19.81 -19.31
N HIS A 181 -1.37 18.66 -18.68
CA HIS A 181 -2.16 17.46 -18.95
C HIS A 181 -3.63 17.66 -18.54
N PRO A 182 -4.63 17.33 -19.38
CA PRO A 182 -6.05 17.59 -19.08
C PRO A 182 -6.60 16.83 -17.88
N TYR A 183 -5.99 15.69 -17.55
CA TYR A 183 -6.39 14.81 -16.44
C TYR A 183 -5.22 14.56 -15.50
N PHE A 184 -4.86 15.59 -14.75
CA PHE A 184 -3.79 15.58 -13.75
C PHE A 184 -4.38 15.75 -12.35
N ASP A 185 -4.23 14.73 -11.50
CA ASP A 185 -4.74 14.71 -10.13
C ASP A 185 -3.58 14.72 -9.13
N VAL A 186 -3.66 15.58 -8.11
CA VAL A 186 -2.65 15.69 -7.05
C VAL A 186 -3.17 15.09 -5.76
N ILE A 187 -2.42 14.14 -5.20
CA ILE A 187 -2.74 13.46 -3.94
C ILE A 187 -1.70 13.87 -2.89
N ASP A 188 -2.07 14.88 -2.11
CA ASP A 188 -1.25 15.47 -1.03
C ASP A 188 -1.19 14.60 0.25
N ASN A 189 -0.53 15.09 1.30
CA ASN A 189 -0.44 14.41 2.60
C ASN A 189 -1.43 14.96 3.65
N SER A 190 -2.56 15.55 3.23
CA SER A 190 -3.56 16.13 4.14
C SER A 190 -4.31 15.10 5.01
N THR A 191 -4.12 13.80 4.74
CA THR A 191 -4.71 12.69 5.48
C THR A 191 -3.61 11.71 5.88
N ASP A 192 -3.94 10.76 6.75
CA ASP A 192 -3.08 9.61 6.98
C ASP A 192 -2.80 8.84 5.67
N PHE A 193 -1.78 7.97 5.71
CA PHE A 193 -1.32 7.27 4.52
C PHE A 193 -2.42 6.43 3.86
N GLU A 194 -3.31 5.82 4.65
CA GLU A 194 -4.44 5.05 4.10
C GLU A 194 -5.50 5.95 3.46
N GLY A 195 -5.84 7.08 4.08
CA GLY A 195 -6.70 8.10 3.49
C GLY A 195 -6.12 8.64 2.17
N LYS A 196 -4.79 8.78 2.09
CA LYS A 196 -4.08 9.20 0.88
C LYS A 196 -4.25 8.17 -0.25
N ILE A 197 -3.97 6.90 0.03
CA ILE A 197 -4.15 5.80 -0.93
C ILE A 197 -5.62 5.68 -1.36
N ARG A 198 -6.56 5.90 -0.45
CA ARG A 198 -7.99 5.90 -0.79
C ARG A 198 -8.35 7.04 -1.74
N ARG A 199 -7.89 8.27 -1.49
CA ARG A 199 -8.12 9.40 -2.41
C ARG A 199 -7.56 9.15 -3.80
N MET A 200 -6.38 8.53 -3.89
CA MET A 200 -5.82 8.04 -5.16
C MET A 200 -6.77 7.05 -5.84
N LEU A 201 -7.26 6.03 -5.12
CA LEU A 201 -8.21 5.05 -5.68
C LEU A 201 -9.52 5.72 -6.17
N VAL A 202 -10.08 6.64 -5.38
CA VAL A 202 -11.28 7.41 -5.76
C VAL A 202 -11.05 8.17 -7.05
N SER A 203 -9.93 8.89 -7.13
CA SER A 203 -9.57 9.70 -8.31
C SER A 203 -9.50 8.83 -9.58
N VAL A 204 -8.86 7.65 -9.51
CA VAL A 204 -8.83 6.71 -10.63
C VAL A 204 -10.22 6.20 -10.98
N CYS A 205 -10.99 5.75 -9.99
CA CYS A 205 -12.30 5.15 -10.25
C CYS A 205 -13.31 6.15 -10.82
N HIS A 206 -13.29 7.38 -10.31
CA HIS A 206 -14.12 8.47 -10.82
C HIS A 206 -13.83 8.76 -12.28
N LYS A 207 -12.54 8.81 -12.67
CA LYS A 207 -12.17 9.04 -14.08
C LYS A 207 -12.48 7.86 -15.00
N ILE A 208 -12.37 6.62 -14.51
CA ILE A 208 -12.77 5.42 -15.25
C ILE A 208 -14.31 5.28 -15.29
N SER A 209 -15.05 6.07 -14.50
CA SER A 209 -16.51 5.96 -14.32
C SER A 209 -16.95 4.59 -13.76
N ILE A 210 -16.15 4.04 -12.84
CA ILE A 210 -16.54 2.88 -12.05
C ILE A 210 -17.31 3.39 -10.84
N ASP A 211 -18.56 2.95 -10.68
CA ASP A 211 -19.29 3.13 -9.43
C ASP A 211 -18.64 2.27 -8.34
N THR A 212 -17.95 2.92 -7.42
CA THR A 212 -17.28 2.27 -6.29
C THR A 212 -18.18 2.12 -5.08
N GLY A 213 -19.43 2.57 -5.17
CA GLY A 213 -20.35 2.67 -4.06
C GLY A 213 -19.73 3.45 -2.89
N ASP A 214 -20.01 2.97 -1.68
CA ASP A 214 -19.58 3.52 -0.40
C ASP A 214 -18.13 3.16 -0.01
N ARG A 215 -17.54 2.17 -0.65
CA ARG A 215 -16.25 1.55 -0.29
C ARG A 215 -15.05 2.50 -0.28
N LEU A 216 -15.11 3.58 -1.06
CA LEU A 216 -14.03 4.55 -1.16
C LEU A 216 -14.39 5.92 -0.56
N LEU A 217 -15.56 6.07 0.05
CA LEU A 217 -15.95 7.30 0.73
C LEU A 217 -15.02 7.60 1.92
N LYS A 218 -14.95 8.89 2.30
CA LYS A 218 -14.02 9.40 3.32
C LYS A 218 -14.19 8.74 4.70
N ASP A 219 -15.37 8.21 4.98
CA ASP A 219 -15.68 7.54 6.24
C ASP A 219 -15.67 6.01 6.12
N SER A 220 -15.20 5.46 5.00
CA SER A 220 -15.15 4.00 4.81
C SER A 220 -14.15 3.37 5.79
N ARG A 221 -14.67 2.49 6.65
CA ARG A 221 -13.93 1.77 7.69
C ARG A 221 -13.97 0.28 7.38
N LYS A 222 -13.00 -0.44 7.92
CA LYS A 222 -13.01 -1.90 7.85
C LYS A 222 -14.02 -2.42 8.87
N HIS A 223 -14.92 -3.28 8.43
CA HIS A 223 -15.81 -4.04 9.31
C HIS A 223 -15.46 -5.52 9.24
N LYS A 224 -15.46 -6.18 10.40
CA LYS A 224 -15.16 -7.61 10.55
C LYS A 224 -16.24 -8.26 11.39
N TYR A 225 -16.86 -9.31 10.87
CA TYR A 225 -17.92 -10.04 11.54
C TYR A 225 -17.53 -11.49 11.78
N LEU A 226 -17.96 -12.02 12.93
CA LEU A 226 -17.84 -13.44 13.25
C LEU A 226 -18.99 -14.21 12.60
N ILE A 227 -18.65 -15.24 11.83
CA ILE A 227 -19.62 -16.11 11.17
C ILE A 227 -19.68 -17.45 11.90
N LYS A 228 -20.89 -17.90 12.23
CA LYS A 228 -21.12 -19.21 12.80
C LYS A 228 -21.29 -20.26 11.70
N GLY A 229 -20.64 -21.40 11.89
CA GLY A 229 -20.76 -22.53 10.98
C GLY A 229 -21.99 -23.39 11.25
N PRO A 230 -22.36 -24.27 10.31
CA PRO A 230 -21.67 -24.56 9.04
C PRO A 230 -21.95 -23.50 7.94
N LEU A 231 -21.15 -23.51 6.88
CA LEU A 231 -21.42 -22.66 5.70
C LEU A 231 -22.66 -23.17 4.95
N PRO A 232 -23.47 -22.26 4.38
CA PRO A 232 -24.56 -22.65 3.50
C PRO A 232 -24.01 -23.24 2.20
N ASP A 233 -24.89 -23.88 1.43
CA ASP A 233 -24.59 -24.43 0.12
C ASP A 233 -24.00 -23.35 -0.82
N GLU A 234 -23.04 -23.74 -1.65
CA GLU A 234 -22.40 -22.85 -2.62
C GLU A 234 -23.42 -22.24 -3.60
N ALA A 235 -24.53 -22.92 -3.87
CA ALA A 235 -25.60 -22.43 -4.74
C ALA A 235 -26.29 -21.15 -4.22
N VAL A 236 -26.22 -20.88 -2.91
CA VAL A 236 -26.81 -19.70 -2.29
C VAL A 236 -25.89 -18.47 -2.42
N PHE A 237 -24.60 -18.69 -2.66
CA PHE A 237 -23.66 -17.59 -2.83
C PHE A 237 -23.85 -16.91 -4.19
N PRO A 238 -23.73 -15.58 -4.26
CA PRO A 238 -23.53 -14.90 -5.54
C PRO A 238 -22.20 -15.35 -6.17
N PRO A 239 -21.94 -15.03 -7.45
CA PRO A 239 -20.67 -15.37 -8.09
C PRO A 239 -19.47 -14.99 -7.23
N PHE A 240 -18.65 -16.00 -6.89
CA PHE A 240 -17.53 -15.85 -5.97
C PHE A 240 -16.22 -16.38 -6.55
N GLN A 241 -15.12 -16.01 -5.91
CA GLN A 241 -13.78 -16.52 -6.20
C GLN A 241 -13.10 -16.96 -4.91
N ASP A 242 -12.53 -18.16 -4.93
CA ASP A 242 -11.81 -18.72 -3.78
C ASP A 242 -10.30 -18.58 -3.97
N PHE A 243 -9.63 -18.15 -2.91
CA PHE A 243 -8.17 -18.03 -2.88
C PHE A 243 -7.60 -18.81 -1.70
N GLU A 244 -6.51 -19.51 -1.94
CA GLU A 244 -5.64 -20.04 -0.90
C GLU A 244 -4.81 -18.90 -0.34
N VAL A 245 -4.85 -18.71 0.98
CA VAL A 245 -4.09 -17.67 1.66
C VAL A 245 -3.31 -18.27 2.83
N VAL A 246 -2.00 -18.04 2.83
CA VAL A 246 -1.08 -18.50 3.88
C VAL A 246 -0.36 -17.29 4.45
N HIS A 247 -0.33 -17.19 5.78
CA HIS A 247 0.41 -16.14 6.49
C HIS A 247 1.45 -16.73 7.43
N ASN A 248 2.61 -16.09 7.47
CA ASN A 248 3.70 -16.41 8.38
C ASN A 248 4.19 -15.12 9.03
N TYR A 249 4.33 -15.12 10.35
CA TYR A 249 5.00 -14.05 11.08
C TYR A 249 6.51 -14.33 11.12
N LEU A 250 7.31 -13.28 10.96
CA LEU A 250 8.76 -13.35 11.00
C LEU A 250 9.27 -12.76 12.30
N GLN A 251 10.48 -13.15 12.69
CA GLN A 251 11.15 -12.58 13.86
C GLN A 251 11.40 -11.08 13.63
N SER A 252 11.01 -10.25 14.60
CA SER A 252 11.26 -8.81 14.58
C SER A 252 11.39 -8.23 15.98
N ASN A 253 12.19 -7.18 16.11
CA ASN A 253 12.30 -6.45 17.37
C ASN A 253 10.99 -5.69 17.63
N SER A 254 10.36 -5.97 18.79
CA SER A 254 9.16 -5.23 19.24
C SER A 254 9.46 -3.73 19.35
N PRO A 255 8.51 -2.83 19.00
CA PRO A 255 7.08 -3.06 18.73
C PRO A 255 6.73 -3.41 17.27
N ASN A 256 7.72 -3.69 16.42
CA ASN A 256 7.48 -3.92 14.99
C ASN A 256 6.95 -5.34 14.75
N GLN A 257 5.96 -5.49 13.87
CA GLN A 257 5.45 -6.79 13.43
C GLN A 257 5.79 -7.01 11.95
N VAL A 258 6.40 -8.15 11.64
CA VAL A 258 6.75 -8.51 10.27
C VAL A 258 6.01 -9.77 9.85
N ARG A 259 5.44 -9.75 8.63
CA ARG A 259 4.59 -10.83 8.14
C ARG A 259 4.75 -11.06 6.65
N LEU A 260 4.85 -12.32 6.26
CA LEU A 260 4.70 -12.77 4.88
C LEU A 260 3.28 -13.27 4.60
N ARG A 261 2.77 -12.96 3.41
CA ARG A 261 1.52 -13.48 2.87
C ARG A 261 1.76 -14.11 1.51
N LYS A 262 1.37 -15.37 1.35
CA LYS A 262 1.20 -16.06 0.07
C LYS A 262 -0.30 -16.12 -0.23
N ARG A 263 -0.75 -15.61 -1.37
CA ARG A 263 -2.15 -15.68 -1.82
C ARG A 263 -2.21 -16.17 -3.25
N GLY A 264 -3.10 -17.09 -3.58
CA GLY A 264 -3.20 -17.58 -4.95
C GLY A 264 -4.38 -18.51 -5.20
N GLN A 265 -4.45 -19.00 -6.44
CA GLN A 265 -5.41 -20.01 -6.88
C GLN A 265 -4.83 -20.75 -8.09
N LYS A 266 -5.22 -22.03 -8.27
CA LYS A 266 -4.83 -22.84 -9.44
C LYS A 266 -3.31 -22.89 -9.68
N GLY A 267 -2.52 -22.95 -8.60
CA GLY A 267 -1.04 -23.02 -8.68
C GLY A 267 -0.32 -21.69 -8.92
N TYR A 268 -1.03 -20.58 -9.11
CA TYR A 268 -0.44 -19.25 -9.28
C TYR A 268 -0.58 -18.44 -8.00
N TYR A 269 0.53 -17.88 -7.50
CA TYR A 269 0.59 -17.19 -6.22
C TYR A 269 1.27 -15.82 -6.32
N SER A 270 0.78 -14.88 -5.53
CA SER A 270 1.43 -13.61 -5.21
C SER A 270 1.92 -13.61 -3.76
N TYR A 271 3.01 -12.88 -3.53
CA TYR A 271 3.70 -12.82 -2.26
C TYR A 271 3.83 -11.37 -1.80
N ILE A 272 3.48 -11.11 -0.54
CA ILE A 272 3.60 -9.79 0.07
C ILE A 272 4.35 -9.91 1.38
N HIS A 273 5.36 -9.06 1.54
CA HIS A 273 6.03 -8.78 2.79
C HIS A 273 5.39 -7.54 3.43
N THR A 274 4.86 -7.67 4.64
CA THR A 274 4.25 -6.58 5.40
C THR A 274 5.11 -6.29 6.62
N VAL A 275 5.51 -5.03 6.77
CA VAL A 275 6.24 -4.54 7.94
C VAL A 275 5.39 -3.47 8.61
N ARG A 276 4.94 -3.74 9.83
CA ARG A 276 4.19 -2.81 10.66
C ARG A 276 5.16 -2.21 11.67
N ARG A 277 5.47 -0.91 11.53
CA ARG A 277 6.35 -0.17 12.43
C ARG A 277 5.56 0.74 13.35
N GLN A 278 6.03 0.85 14.59
CA GLN A 278 5.55 1.85 15.53
C GLN A 278 6.77 2.57 16.09
N ASN A 279 7.04 3.77 15.59
CA ASN A 279 8.29 4.48 15.88
C ASN A 279 8.35 4.96 17.34
N ASN A 280 7.21 5.31 17.93
CA ASN A 280 7.09 5.76 19.33
C ASN A 280 5.97 4.99 20.06
N PRO A 281 6.11 4.66 21.36
CA PRO A 281 5.03 4.08 22.15
C PRO A 281 3.77 4.96 22.10
N GLY A 282 2.65 4.42 21.60
CA GLY A 282 1.41 5.17 21.39
C GLY A 282 1.36 6.05 20.14
N GLY A 283 2.44 6.09 19.35
CA GLY A 283 2.50 6.81 18.07
C GLY A 283 1.79 6.09 16.93
N GLN A 284 1.66 6.78 15.79
CA GLN A 284 1.01 6.24 14.60
C GLN A 284 1.70 4.94 14.15
N VAL A 285 0.88 3.94 13.86
CA VAL A 285 1.33 2.67 13.32
C VAL A 285 1.40 2.77 11.80
N ILE A 286 2.59 2.53 11.24
CA ILE A 286 2.84 2.56 9.80
C ILE A 286 2.90 1.11 9.30
N GLU A 287 2.05 0.75 8.34
CA GLU A 287 2.06 -0.57 7.71
C GLU A 287 2.58 -0.48 6.27
N VAL A 288 3.80 -0.96 6.03
CA VAL A 288 4.42 -1.02 4.70
C VAL A 288 4.18 -2.38 4.07
N LYS A 289 3.69 -2.41 2.82
CA LYS A 289 3.44 -3.64 2.05
C LYS A 289 4.29 -3.66 0.79
N THR A 290 5.22 -4.61 0.72
CA THR A 290 6.11 -4.80 -0.41
C THR A 290 5.75 -6.10 -1.13
N GLN A 291 5.52 -6.04 -2.43
CA GLN A 291 5.39 -7.25 -3.23
C GLN A 291 6.77 -7.86 -3.44
N ILE A 292 6.88 -9.17 -3.26
CA ILE A 292 8.16 -9.90 -3.35
C ILE A 292 8.05 -11.05 -4.36
N THR A 293 9.19 -11.55 -4.80
CA THR A 293 9.24 -12.73 -5.69
C THR A 293 9.03 -14.02 -4.89
N HIS A 294 8.81 -15.14 -5.59
CA HIS A 294 8.77 -16.46 -4.95
C HIS A 294 10.09 -16.79 -4.25
N ARG A 295 11.24 -16.43 -4.85
CA ARG A 295 12.57 -16.66 -4.28
C ARG A 295 12.75 -15.90 -2.98
N ASP A 296 12.40 -14.61 -2.97
CA ASP A 296 12.49 -13.77 -1.76
C ASP A 296 11.56 -14.29 -0.67
N TYR A 297 10.36 -14.75 -1.04
CA TYR A 297 9.42 -15.36 -0.10
C TYR A 297 10.02 -16.60 0.58
N ILE A 298 10.62 -17.51 -0.17
CA ILE A 298 11.28 -18.70 0.38
C ILE A 298 12.46 -18.30 1.29
N ASN A 299 13.28 -17.33 0.87
CA ASN A 299 14.42 -16.86 1.66
C ASN A 299 13.97 -16.23 2.98
N LEU A 300 12.97 -15.33 2.96
CA LEU A 300 12.45 -14.67 4.16
C LEU A 300 11.71 -15.64 5.09
N LEU A 301 11.12 -16.72 4.53
CA LEU A 301 10.45 -17.74 5.33
C LEU A 301 11.40 -18.47 6.29
N THR A 302 12.72 -18.44 6.03
CA THR A 302 13.73 -19.00 6.96
C THR A 302 13.78 -18.25 8.30
N GLN A 303 13.33 -17.00 8.35
CA GLN A 303 13.30 -16.16 9.55
C GLN A 303 11.94 -16.20 10.27
N ARG A 304 11.18 -17.27 10.06
CA ARG A 304 9.85 -17.42 10.66
C ARG A 304 9.94 -17.38 12.19
N ASP A 305 9.02 -16.64 12.81
CA ASP A 305 8.87 -16.64 14.25
C ASP A 305 8.25 -17.95 14.73
N GLU A 306 9.00 -18.71 15.51
CA GLU A 306 8.57 -20.00 16.06
C GLU A 306 7.47 -19.86 17.10
N SER A 307 7.30 -18.67 17.72
CA SER A 307 6.20 -18.39 18.63
C SER A 307 4.84 -18.21 17.92
N HIS A 308 4.83 -18.25 16.59
CA HIS A 308 3.62 -18.19 15.77
C HIS A 308 3.40 -19.46 14.91
N PHE A 309 2.15 -19.90 14.84
CA PHE A 309 1.68 -20.87 13.85
C PHE A 309 1.53 -20.22 12.47
N THR A 310 1.75 -20.99 11.42
CA THR A 310 1.36 -20.60 10.06
C THR A 310 -0.16 -20.62 10.01
N VAL A 311 -0.74 -19.54 9.48
CA VAL A 311 -2.20 -19.43 9.36
C VAL A 311 -2.60 -19.76 7.93
N TYR A 312 -3.37 -20.83 7.77
CA TYR A 312 -3.96 -21.25 6.49
C TYR A 312 -5.42 -20.82 6.43
N LYS A 313 -5.81 -20.23 5.31
CA LYS A 313 -7.18 -19.77 5.07
C LYS A 313 -7.60 -20.04 3.64
N LYS A 314 -8.88 -20.36 3.48
CA LYS A 314 -9.59 -20.22 2.21
C LYS A 314 -10.33 -18.88 2.26
N ARG A 315 -9.97 -17.95 1.38
CA ARG A 315 -10.62 -16.64 1.27
C ARG A 315 -11.61 -16.67 0.11
N ARG A 316 -12.90 -16.62 0.43
CA ARG A 316 -13.98 -16.50 -0.55
C ARG A 316 -14.34 -15.03 -0.73
N CYS A 317 -14.15 -14.51 -1.93
CA CYS A 317 -14.47 -13.14 -2.29
C CYS A 317 -15.74 -13.11 -3.14
N PHE A 318 -16.69 -12.25 -2.80
CA PHE A 318 -17.94 -12.12 -3.54
C PHE A 318 -18.55 -10.72 -3.37
N ILE A 319 -19.49 -10.38 -4.24
CA ILE A 319 -20.24 -9.13 -4.17
C ILE A 319 -21.69 -9.48 -3.80
N PHE A 320 -22.23 -8.78 -2.80
CA PHE A 320 -23.62 -8.90 -2.38
C PHE A 320 -24.15 -7.51 -2.02
N ASN A 321 -25.37 -7.15 -2.44
CA ASN A 321 -25.96 -5.83 -2.23
C ASN A 321 -25.00 -4.66 -2.56
N ASN A 322 -24.32 -4.75 -3.71
CA ASN A 322 -23.32 -3.80 -4.19
C ASN A 322 -22.09 -3.62 -3.27
N GLN A 323 -21.87 -4.55 -2.34
CA GLN A 323 -20.77 -4.51 -1.39
C GLN A 323 -19.86 -5.73 -1.56
N TYR A 324 -18.55 -5.49 -1.50
CA TYR A 324 -17.53 -6.51 -1.70
C TYR A 324 -17.11 -7.12 -0.36
N PHE A 325 -17.33 -8.42 -0.23
CA PHE A 325 -17.04 -9.17 0.98
C PHE A 325 -15.85 -10.11 0.80
N GLN A 326 -15.08 -10.30 1.87
CA GLN A 326 -14.03 -11.30 1.98
C GLN A 326 -14.34 -12.21 3.16
N LEU A 327 -14.74 -13.43 2.88
CA LEU A 327 -14.98 -14.46 3.88
C LEU A 327 -13.72 -15.31 4.06
N ASP A 328 -13.04 -15.13 5.20
CA ASP A 328 -11.90 -15.92 5.63
C ASP A 328 -12.38 -17.17 6.39
N ILE A 329 -12.14 -18.34 5.80
CA ILE A 329 -12.40 -19.64 6.41
C ILE A 329 -11.05 -20.19 6.87
N TYR A 330 -10.85 -20.34 8.17
CA TYR A 330 -9.59 -20.85 8.73
C TYR A 330 -9.51 -22.36 8.52
N VAL A 331 -8.36 -22.83 8.01
CA VAL A 331 -8.14 -24.22 7.61
C VAL A 331 -7.02 -24.83 8.46
N GLN A 332 -7.11 -26.14 8.70
CA GLN A 332 -6.05 -26.89 9.37
C GLN A 332 -4.82 -27.07 8.46
N PRO A 333 -3.59 -27.12 9.01
CA PRO A 333 -3.25 -27.06 10.43
C PRO A 333 -3.29 -25.63 10.98
N SER A 334 -4.02 -25.41 12.07
CA SER A 334 -4.13 -24.10 12.73
C SER A 334 -4.20 -24.28 14.24
N HIS A 335 -4.00 -23.18 14.99
CA HIS A 335 -4.19 -23.19 16.44
C HIS A 335 -5.62 -23.68 16.78
N PRO A 336 -5.86 -24.48 17.84
CA PRO A 336 -7.21 -24.96 18.21
C PRO A 336 -8.30 -23.89 18.24
N ARG A 337 -7.97 -22.68 18.72
CA ARG A 337 -8.83 -21.47 18.67
C ARG A 337 -9.34 -21.06 17.28
N CYS A 338 -8.64 -21.43 16.22
CA CYS A 338 -9.03 -21.15 14.83
C CYS A 338 -9.91 -22.26 14.23
N GLN A 339 -10.13 -23.36 14.95
CA GLN A 339 -10.91 -24.48 14.44
C GLN A 339 -12.37 -24.07 14.23
N GLY A 340 -12.83 -24.14 12.97
CA GLY A 340 -14.17 -23.70 12.59
C GLY A 340 -14.36 -22.17 12.58
N LEU A 341 -13.29 -21.39 12.76
CA LEU A 341 -13.37 -19.93 12.77
C LEU A 341 -13.59 -19.39 11.34
N MET A 342 -14.60 -18.54 11.21
CA MET A 342 -14.89 -17.84 9.97
C MET A 342 -15.10 -16.35 10.24
N LEU A 343 -14.44 -15.52 9.44
CA LEU A 343 -14.47 -14.07 9.59
C LEU A 343 -14.87 -13.43 8.26
N LEU A 344 -15.94 -12.63 8.26
CA LEU A 344 -16.38 -11.86 7.11
C LEU A 344 -15.83 -10.44 7.23
N GLU A 345 -15.10 -9.98 6.22
CA GLU A 345 -14.55 -8.63 6.17
C GLU A 345 -15.18 -7.84 5.03
N THR A 346 -15.50 -6.57 5.29
CA THR A 346 -15.92 -5.58 4.28
C THR A 346 -15.34 -4.21 4.59
N TYR A 347 -15.41 -3.29 3.64
CA TYR A 347 -15.07 -1.88 3.82
C TYR A 347 -16.29 -1.06 3.41
N SER A 348 -16.82 -0.27 4.35
CA SER A 348 -18.09 0.44 4.23
C SER A 348 -17.99 1.81 4.87
N ALA A 349 -18.61 2.82 4.27
CA ALA A 349 -18.78 4.14 4.89
C ALA A 349 -20.20 4.37 5.40
N LEU A 350 -21.08 3.38 5.22
CA LEU A 350 -22.44 3.41 5.74
C LEU A 350 -22.43 3.40 7.27
N ASP A 351 -23.42 4.06 7.85
CA ASP A 351 -23.74 3.91 9.27
C ASP A 351 -24.11 2.45 9.61
N GLU A 352 -24.08 2.11 10.89
CA GLU A 352 -24.27 0.73 11.35
C GLU A 352 -25.63 0.14 10.92
N GLU A 353 -26.69 0.93 10.92
CA GLU A 353 -28.02 0.46 10.54
C GLU A 353 -28.11 0.18 9.03
N SER A 354 -27.58 1.08 8.22
CA SER A 354 -27.52 0.92 6.77
C SER A 354 -26.63 -0.25 6.37
N LEU A 355 -25.48 -0.41 7.02
CA LEU A 355 -24.55 -1.52 6.78
C LEU A 355 -25.19 -2.86 7.14
N LYS A 356 -25.92 -2.96 8.26
CA LYS A 356 -26.63 -4.20 8.63
C LYS A 356 -27.60 -4.67 7.54
N LYS A 357 -28.19 -3.75 6.78
CA LYS A 357 -29.10 -4.07 5.66
C LYS A 357 -28.37 -4.61 4.42
N THR A 358 -27.09 -4.28 4.24
CA THR A 358 -26.28 -4.77 3.10
C THR A 358 -25.60 -6.11 3.39
N LEU A 359 -25.58 -6.55 4.66
CA LEU A 359 -24.94 -7.80 5.04
C LEU A 359 -25.60 -9.03 4.38
N PRO A 360 -24.82 -10.08 4.04
CA PRO A 360 -25.35 -11.30 3.44
C PRO A 360 -26.27 -12.05 4.40
N THR A 361 -27.58 -11.98 4.16
CA THR A 361 -28.61 -12.61 5.01
C THR A 361 -28.56 -14.14 5.01
N PHE A 362 -27.90 -14.73 4.00
CA PHE A 362 -27.68 -16.17 3.93
C PHE A 362 -26.54 -16.68 4.84
N LEU A 363 -25.76 -15.78 5.46
CA LEU A 363 -24.73 -16.13 6.43
C LEU A 363 -25.23 -15.94 7.85
N ASP A 364 -24.87 -16.86 8.75
CA ASP A 364 -25.15 -16.73 10.19
C ASP A 364 -24.11 -15.79 10.84
N ILE A 365 -24.39 -14.48 10.74
CA ILE A 365 -23.57 -13.40 11.29
C ILE A 365 -23.92 -13.21 12.77
N GLN A 366 -22.97 -13.47 13.65
CA GLN A 366 -23.20 -13.43 15.10
C GLN A 366 -22.98 -12.03 15.69
N GLN A 367 -21.79 -11.47 15.47
CA GLN A 367 -21.41 -10.18 16.04
C GLN A 367 -20.30 -9.52 15.22
N GLU A 368 -20.22 -8.20 15.34
CA GLU A 368 -19.08 -7.44 14.85
C GLU A 368 -17.88 -7.60 15.81
N VAL A 369 -16.72 -7.90 15.24
CA VAL A 369 -15.45 -8.14 15.95
C VAL A 369 -14.33 -7.24 15.40
N THR A 370 -14.70 -6.13 14.77
CA THR A 370 -13.78 -5.06 14.33
C THR A 370 -12.96 -4.56 15.52
N GLY A 371 -11.65 -4.38 15.33
CA GLY A 371 -10.74 -3.94 16.39
C GLY A 371 -10.54 -4.91 17.58
N ASN A 372 -11.33 -5.99 17.69
CA ASN A 372 -11.23 -6.91 18.83
C ASN A 372 -9.91 -7.71 18.79
N PRO A 373 -9.05 -7.59 19.82
CA PRO A 373 -7.74 -8.24 19.84
C PRO A 373 -7.81 -9.77 19.75
N HIS A 374 -8.88 -10.40 20.24
CA HIS A 374 -9.06 -11.86 20.17
C HIS A 374 -9.26 -12.37 18.75
N TYR A 375 -9.73 -11.52 17.84
CA TYR A 375 -9.93 -11.84 16.41
C TYR A 375 -8.86 -11.17 15.53
N SER A 376 -7.76 -10.71 16.14
CA SER A 376 -6.58 -10.26 15.41
C SER A 376 -5.80 -11.48 14.93
N MET A 377 -5.36 -11.45 13.68
CA MET A 377 -4.63 -12.59 13.12
C MET A 377 -3.28 -12.83 13.82
N TYR A 378 -2.67 -11.78 14.35
CA TYR A 378 -1.46 -11.88 15.15
C TYR A 378 -1.72 -12.74 16.39
N ASN A 379 -2.72 -12.38 17.20
CA ASN A 379 -3.05 -13.14 18.42
C ASN A 379 -3.57 -14.54 18.11
N LEU A 380 -4.36 -14.71 17.04
CA LEU A 380 -4.83 -16.03 16.59
C LEU A 380 -3.71 -16.98 16.18
N SER A 381 -2.56 -16.43 15.78
CA SER A 381 -1.40 -17.23 15.40
C SER A 381 -0.42 -17.50 16.54
N LEU A 382 -0.52 -16.82 17.69
CA LEU A 382 0.35 -17.07 18.84
C LEU A 382 0.20 -18.51 19.34
N ARG A 383 1.33 -19.18 19.62
CA ARG A 383 1.35 -20.52 20.19
C ARG A 383 1.02 -20.54 21.69
N GLU A 384 1.40 -19.49 22.41
CA GLU A 384 1.20 -19.38 23.85
C GLU A 384 -0.27 -19.13 24.22
N ASP A 385 -0.64 -19.48 25.45
CA ASP A 385 -1.95 -19.15 26.00
C ASP A 385 -2.06 -17.65 26.29
N TRP A 386 -3.13 -17.04 25.78
CA TRP A 386 -3.38 -15.60 25.88
C TRP A 386 -3.48 -15.08 27.33
N ARG A 387 -3.78 -15.95 28.30
CA ARG A 387 -3.86 -15.59 29.73
C ARG A 387 -2.49 -15.35 30.39
N HIS A 388 -1.43 -15.89 29.80
CA HIS A 388 -0.08 -15.87 30.38
C HIS A 388 0.97 -15.29 29.43
N SER A 389 0.63 -15.08 28.15
CA SER A 389 1.58 -14.59 27.16
C SER A 389 1.86 -13.10 27.32
N LYS A 390 3.14 -12.78 27.54
CA LYS A 390 3.65 -11.40 27.45
C LYS A 390 3.64 -10.86 26.01
N LYS A 391 3.41 -11.73 25.02
CA LYS A 391 3.35 -11.39 23.59
C LYS A 391 1.93 -11.09 23.09
N PHE A 392 0.90 -11.24 23.93
CA PHE A 392 -0.46 -10.90 23.54
C PHE A 392 -0.55 -9.40 23.24
N CYS A 393 -0.95 -9.06 22.02
CA CYS A 393 -1.08 -7.68 21.60
C CYS A 393 -2.49 -7.17 21.96
N SER A 394 -2.59 -6.39 23.04
CA SER A 394 -3.83 -5.79 23.53
C SER A 394 -4.26 -4.56 22.75
N SER A 395 -3.32 -3.78 22.19
CA SER A 395 -3.58 -2.67 21.29
C SER A 395 -3.32 -3.08 19.83
N VAL A 396 -4.37 -3.55 19.16
CA VAL A 396 -4.26 -3.87 17.71
C VAL A 396 -4.39 -2.62 16.86
N ASN A 397 -4.74 -1.48 17.46
CA ASN A 397 -5.12 -0.22 16.82
C ASN A 397 -4.10 0.23 15.76
N GLY A 398 -4.29 -0.25 14.54
CA GLY A 398 -3.89 0.49 13.36
C GLY A 398 -4.97 1.55 13.10
N PRO A 399 -4.70 2.55 12.25
CA PRO A 399 -5.68 3.57 11.89
C PRO A 399 -7.03 2.98 11.38
N GLN A 400 -7.04 1.73 10.91
CA GLN A 400 -8.22 1.02 10.39
C GLN A 400 -9.09 0.31 11.45
N ASP A 401 -8.64 0.22 12.70
CA ASP A 401 -9.28 -0.61 13.74
C ASP A 401 -9.99 0.24 14.84
N MET A 402 -10.05 1.57 14.70
CA MET A 402 -10.68 2.46 15.69
C MET A 402 -12.19 2.60 15.44
N ALA A 403 -13.00 2.12 16.38
CA ALA A 403 -14.35 2.63 16.58
C ALA A 403 -14.23 4.05 17.17
N TYR A 404 -14.94 5.02 16.61
CA TYR A 404 -15.00 6.36 17.16
C TYR A 404 -15.83 6.31 18.45
N GLN A 405 -15.28 6.76 19.57
CA GLN A 405 -16.07 7.04 20.76
C GLN A 405 -16.74 8.40 20.54
N ASP A 406 -18.07 8.42 20.60
CA ASP A 406 -18.82 9.68 20.68
C ASP A 406 -18.42 10.39 21.98
N GLU A 407 -17.91 11.61 21.87
CA GLU A 407 -17.75 12.54 23.00
C GLU A 407 -19.12 13.09 23.42
N HIS A 408 -20.06 12.22 23.77
CA HIS A 408 -21.27 12.60 24.49
C HIS A 408 -21.79 11.42 25.31
N ASP A 409 -21.09 11.11 26.41
CA ASP A 409 -21.81 10.74 27.62
C ASP A 409 -20.96 11.11 28.86
N LYS A 410 -21.42 12.15 29.54
CA LYS A 410 -21.02 12.45 30.91
C LYS A 410 -21.97 11.68 31.82
N ASP A 411 -21.40 11.18 32.91
CA ASP A 411 -22.05 10.65 34.13
C ASP A 411 -22.37 9.15 34.13
N ILE A 412 -21.57 8.40 34.91
CA ILE A 412 -22.00 7.62 36.11
C ILE A 412 -20.72 7.04 36.80
N PRO A 413 -20.66 6.94 38.15
CA PRO A 413 -19.40 6.97 38.90
C PRO A 413 -18.84 5.61 39.37
N ASN A 414 -17.51 5.57 39.54
CA ASN A 414 -16.64 4.78 40.44
C ASN A 414 -17.11 3.41 40.99
N LEU A 415 -16.28 2.37 40.82
CA LEU A 415 -15.70 1.61 41.96
C LEU A 415 -14.54 0.69 41.51
N ASN A 416 -13.29 1.08 41.82
CA ASN A 416 -12.34 0.30 42.63
C ASN A 416 -10.93 0.91 42.58
N ARG A 417 -10.61 1.64 43.65
CA ARG A 417 -9.27 2.07 44.05
C ARG A 417 -8.65 1.04 45.00
N SER A 418 -7.40 0.68 44.74
CA SER A 418 -6.36 0.39 45.74
C SER A 418 -5.03 0.80 45.07
N ILE A 419 -4.46 1.99 45.31
CA ILE A 419 -3.47 2.34 46.37
C ILE A 419 -2.34 1.29 46.40
N SER A 420 -1.04 1.56 46.24
CA SER A 420 -0.14 2.72 46.08
C SER A 420 1.22 2.13 45.58
N ASN A 421 2.30 2.81 45.17
CA ASN A 421 3.01 4.00 45.62
C ASN A 421 3.88 4.49 44.44
N GLY A 422 3.99 5.81 44.28
CA GLY A 422 4.93 6.42 43.35
C GLY A 422 6.37 6.38 43.87
N HIS A 423 7.32 6.24 42.95
CA HIS A 423 8.66 6.77 43.13
C HIS A 423 9.13 7.36 41.79
N ASP A 424 9.27 8.68 41.82
CA ASP A 424 9.94 9.51 40.85
C ASP A 424 11.46 9.22 40.88
N CYS A 425 12.06 8.94 39.73
CA CYS A 425 13.51 8.79 39.58
C CYS A 425 13.99 9.43 38.26
N LYS A 426 13.82 10.74 38.15
CA LYS A 426 14.79 11.61 37.45
C LYS A 426 16.06 11.74 38.30
N GLN A 427 16.89 10.71 38.36
CA GLN A 427 18.28 10.81 38.85
C GLN A 427 19.03 9.49 38.62
N ALA A 428 19.62 9.33 37.45
CA ALA A 428 20.76 8.44 37.26
C ALA A 428 21.54 8.91 36.02
N LEU A 429 22.85 9.11 36.21
CA LEU A 429 23.87 9.32 35.18
C LEU A 429 24.13 10.76 34.73
N LYS A 430 24.46 11.62 35.69
CA LYS A 430 25.65 12.50 35.57
C LYS A 430 26.41 12.41 36.89
N LEU A 431 27.62 11.84 36.87
CA LEU A 431 28.78 12.24 37.66
C LEU A 431 29.97 11.31 37.36
N ASN A 432 31.14 11.95 37.27
CA ASN A 432 32.51 11.45 37.05
C ASN A 432 32.86 11.15 35.58
N GLY A 433 33.74 11.90 34.90
CA GLY A 433 34.61 12.99 35.34
C GLY A 433 35.28 13.68 34.14
N HIS A 434 35.61 14.94 34.35
CA HIS A 434 36.27 15.87 33.43
C HIS A 434 37.67 15.42 32.97
N SER A 435 38.01 15.73 31.72
CA SER A 435 39.13 16.64 31.43
C SER A 435 38.92 17.34 30.08
N GLU A 436 38.70 18.65 30.14
CA GLU A 436 38.77 19.55 28.99
C GLU A 436 40.25 19.79 28.63
N LEU A 437 40.57 19.78 27.34
CA LEU A 437 41.67 20.57 26.79
C LEU A 437 41.21 21.16 25.46
N ASN A 438 41.00 22.48 25.48
CA ASN A 438 40.78 23.33 24.33
C ASN A 438 42.03 23.42 23.44
N SER A 439 41.87 23.34 22.12
CA SER A 439 42.68 24.12 21.17
C SER A 439 42.02 24.25 19.78
N SER A 440 41.53 25.46 19.51
CA SER A 440 41.72 26.26 18.28
C SER A 440 41.70 25.61 16.88
N ALA A 441 40.58 25.84 16.18
CA ALA A 441 40.46 26.46 14.85
C ALA A 441 40.98 25.68 13.58
N PRO A 442 40.78 26.19 12.34
CA PRO A 442 39.70 25.77 11.43
C PRO A 442 40.22 25.29 10.04
N MET A 443 39.33 24.81 9.15
CA MET A 443 39.32 25.00 7.68
C MET A 443 38.85 23.78 6.86
N ASN A 444 38.08 24.09 5.81
CA ASN A 444 37.99 23.47 4.47
C ASN A 444 37.54 22.00 4.40
N GLY A 445 36.55 21.60 3.60
CA GLY A 445 36.21 22.05 2.25
C GLY A 445 36.53 20.92 1.26
N LYS A 446 35.62 20.67 0.31
CA LYS A 446 35.73 19.78 -0.88
C LYS A 446 35.55 18.28 -0.62
N ALA A 447 34.96 17.49 -1.52
CA ALA A 447 34.33 17.72 -2.82
C ALA A 447 33.31 16.60 -3.05
#